data_AF-A0A350XWG8-F1
#
_entry.id   AF-A0A350XWG8-F1
#
_cell.length_a   1.000
_cell.length_b   1.000
_cell.length_c   1.000
_cell.angle_alpha   90.00
_cell.angle_beta   90.00
_cell.angle_gamma   90.00
#
_symmetry.space_group_name_H-M   'P 1'
#
loop_
_entity.id
_entity.type
_entity.pdbx_description
1 polymer ?
#
loop_
_entity_poly.entity_id
_entity_poly.type
_entity_poly.pdbx_seq_one_letter_code
_entity_poly.pdbx_strand_id
1 'polypeptide(L)'
;MLATFIPFFASAEGDGRNAVDSGTCAKDVTWVLYDDGELVISGTGVVPSFSFKEGYKHWYSHINQIKIITVQEGITGISGYAFNTYDEDCYPLLYKIKIPNSVKSIGSYIVREEGYYPIRGIKMKAVCFAGSEERWNSFFEVSNGVVYDDIYNCWELYFNGEEPKPYCKIEYYAVRYSEGSNIETGPFIVGARYYAEGMDVSFEWNVTGTTEILQENKDENGIITGLELKPFKRGNAYVSLKMLDNDGNVIDSASEKYTTWRIAAGDDLKTVFSKIKAQIIALCNLSILGFVFGTIATSLGILYVIETIKLTINSWFK
;
A
#
# COMPACT_ATOMS: atom_id res chain seq x y z
N MET A 1 5.25 -0.97 52.70
CA MET A 1 5.22 0.36 52.05
C MET A 1 4.45 0.17 50.74
N LEU A 2 3.15 0.39 50.76
CA LEU A 2 2.30 0.28 49.56
C LEU A 2 2.51 1.56 48.75
N ALA A 3 3.33 1.49 47.70
CA ALA A 3 3.39 2.56 46.72
C ALA A 3 2.11 2.47 45.88
N THR A 4 1.11 3.27 46.25
CA THR A 4 -0.02 3.58 45.37
C THR A 4 0.55 4.24 44.13
N PHE A 5 0.63 3.47 43.04
CA PHE A 5 0.86 3.98 41.70
C PHE A 5 -0.33 4.86 41.37
N ILE A 6 -0.17 6.18 41.47
CA ILE A 6 -1.11 7.13 40.89
C ILE A 6 -0.89 6.97 39.39
N PRO A 7 -1.86 6.47 38.60
CA PRO A 7 -1.76 6.61 37.16
C PRO A 7 -1.61 8.09 36.94
N PHE A 8 -0.53 8.51 36.28
CA PHE A 8 -0.47 9.84 35.71
C PHE A 8 -1.55 9.87 34.63
N PHE A 9 -2.80 10.05 35.06
CA PHE A 9 -3.76 10.75 34.24
C PHE A 9 -3.07 12.09 34.07
N ALA A 10 -2.42 12.27 32.92
CA ALA A 10 -2.34 13.60 32.37
C ALA A 10 -3.78 14.11 32.47
N SER A 11 -4.02 15.00 33.43
CA SER A 11 -5.22 15.78 33.45
C SER A 11 -5.18 16.49 32.11
N ALA A 12 -5.93 15.97 31.14
CA ALA A 12 -6.18 16.61 29.88
C ALA A 12 -7.13 17.78 30.13
N GLU A 13 -6.79 18.66 31.07
CA GLU A 13 -7.21 20.05 31.04
C GLU A 13 -6.46 20.71 29.88
N GLY A 14 -6.85 20.36 28.66
CA GLY A 14 -6.22 20.89 27.45
C GLY A 14 -6.71 20.32 26.13
N ASP A 15 -7.23 19.08 26.08
CA ASP A 15 -7.45 18.40 24.79
C ASP A 15 -8.92 18.02 24.52
N GLY A 16 -9.84 18.28 25.45
CA GLY A 16 -11.29 18.14 25.22
C GLY A 16 -11.82 16.70 24.98
N ARG A 17 -10.95 15.70 24.87
CA ARG A 17 -11.30 14.29 24.66
C ARG A 17 -11.70 13.57 25.95
N ASN A 18 -12.70 12.69 25.86
CA ASN A 18 -13.21 11.92 27.00
C ASN A 18 -12.77 10.46 26.93
N ALA A 19 -12.45 9.87 28.08
CA ALA A 19 -12.19 8.44 28.16
C ALA A 19 -13.50 7.64 28.04
N VAL A 20 -13.59 6.76 27.05
CA VAL A 20 -14.70 5.81 26.83
C VAL A 20 -14.59 4.64 27.80
N ASP A 21 -13.40 4.06 27.92
CA ASP A 21 -13.12 2.96 28.83
C ASP A 21 -11.61 2.86 29.08
N SER A 22 -11.24 2.13 30.13
CA SER A 22 -9.84 1.87 30.47
C SER A 22 -9.67 0.53 31.16
N GLY A 23 -8.42 0.06 31.20
CA GLY A 23 -8.09 -1.18 31.87
C GLY A 23 -6.60 -1.46 31.94
N THR A 24 -6.29 -2.65 32.42
CA THR A 24 -4.94 -3.20 32.50
C THR A 24 -4.90 -4.43 31.61
N CYS A 25 -3.88 -4.59 30.77
CA CYS A 25 -3.69 -5.77 29.94
C CYS A 25 -2.55 -6.67 30.41
N ALA A 26 -1.58 -6.14 31.15
CA ALA A 26 -0.52 -6.91 31.80
C ALA A 26 -0.07 -6.21 33.08
N LYS A 27 0.78 -6.87 33.86
CA LYS A 27 1.44 -6.23 35.00
C LYS A 27 2.15 -4.95 34.54
N ASP A 28 1.75 -3.82 35.10
CA ASP A 28 2.27 -2.47 34.82
C ASP A 28 2.01 -1.96 33.38
N VAL A 29 1.10 -2.57 32.63
CA VAL A 29 0.65 -2.10 31.30
C VAL A 29 -0.85 -1.83 31.32
N THR A 30 -1.20 -0.57 31.05
CA THR A 30 -2.56 -0.04 31.07
C THR A 30 -2.98 0.47 29.70
N TRP A 31 -4.28 0.63 29.52
CA TRP A 31 -4.84 1.22 28.31
C TRP A 31 -6.01 2.14 28.63
N VAL A 32 -6.19 3.15 27.78
CA VAL A 32 -7.35 4.06 27.78
C VAL A 32 -7.82 4.19 26.33
N LEU A 33 -9.11 4.00 26.10
CA LEU A 33 -9.75 4.34 24.84
C LEU A 33 -10.43 5.70 24.98
N TYR A 34 -10.13 6.62 24.06
CA TYR A 34 -10.76 7.93 23.98
C TYR A 34 -11.93 7.94 22.98
N ASP A 35 -12.81 8.94 23.11
CA ASP A 35 -14.01 9.13 22.29
C ASP A 35 -13.73 9.54 20.84
N ASP A 36 -12.53 10.03 20.56
CA ASP A 36 -12.01 10.24 19.20
C ASP A 36 -11.66 8.93 18.46
N GLY A 37 -11.51 7.83 19.20
CA GLY A 37 -11.13 6.51 18.69
C GLY A 37 -9.65 6.15 18.88
N GLU A 38 -8.87 6.96 19.62
CA GLU A 38 -7.48 6.61 19.97
C GLU A 38 -7.43 5.66 21.17
N LEU A 39 -6.86 4.48 20.97
CA LEU A 39 -6.46 3.57 22.04
C LEU A 39 -5.01 3.86 22.44
N VAL A 40 -4.82 4.37 23.64
CA VAL A 40 -3.49 4.64 24.21
C VAL A 40 -3.06 3.50 25.12
N ILE A 41 -1.91 2.90 24.85
CA ILE A 41 -1.27 1.87 25.68
C ILE A 41 -0.09 2.49 26.43
N SER A 42 -0.11 2.41 27.76
CA SER A 42 0.85 3.09 28.64
C SER A 42 1.43 2.15 29.69
N GLY A 43 2.61 2.51 30.21
CA GLY A 43 3.24 1.81 31.34
C GLY A 43 4.60 1.25 30.98
N THR A 44 4.99 0.16 31.65
CA THR A 44 6.30 -0.47 31.46
C THR A 44 6.16 -1.97 31.29
N GLY A 45 6.84 -2.53 30.29
CA GLY A 45 6.82 -3.96 30.02
C GLY A 45 6.33 -4.29 28.62
N VAL A 46 5.67 -5.43 28.48
CA VAL A 46 5.31 -6.02 27.18
C VAL A 46 3.80 -5.99 27.01
N VAL A 47 3.32 -5.47 25.88
CA VAL A 47 1.92 -5.59 25.47
C VAL A 47 1.65 -7.07 25.14
N PRO A 48 0.70 -7.74 25.81
CA PRO A 48 0.49 -9.17 25.64
C PRO A 48 -0.26 -9.49 24.35
N SER A 49 -0.21 -10.75 23.94
CA SER A 49 -1.03 -11.29 22.84
C SER A 49 -2.51 -11.28 23.24
N PHE A 50 -3.41 -11.09 22.27
CA PHE A 50 -4.85 -11.19 22.52
C PHE A 50 -5.31 -12.55 23.03
N SER A 51 -4.58 -13.61 22.64
CA SER A 51 -4.88 -15.00 23.02
C SER A 51 -4.54 -15.30 24.49
N PHE A 52 -3.88 -14.36 25.18
CA PHE A 52 -3.39 -14.54 26.54
C PHE A 52 -4.51 -14.30 27.56
N LYS A 53 -5.08 -15.39 28.08
CA LYS A 53 -6.20 -15.39 29.04
C LYS A 53 -5.76 -15.23 30.50
N GLU A 54 -5.10 -14.14 30.86
CA GLU A 54 -4.75 -13.86 32.28
C GLU A 54 -5.84 -13.09 33.06
N GLY A 55 -7.09 -13.07 32.58
CA GLY A 55 -8.19 -12.42 33.30
C GLY A 55 -8.13 -10.89 33.32
N TYR A 56 -7.26 -10.31 32.50
CA TYR A 56 -7.17 -8.87 32.27
C TYR A 56 -8.34 -8.37 31.41
N LYS A 57 -8.78 -7.13 31.66
CA LYS A 57 -9.79 -6.48 30.82
C LYS A 57 -9.07 -5.86 29.62
N HIS A 58 -9.24 -6.46 28.46
CA HIS A 58 -8.68 -5.94 27.20
C HIS A 58 -9.65 -4.98 26.49
N TRP A 59 -9.13 -4.21 25.56
CA TRP A 59 -9.89 -3.28 24.72
C TRP A 59 -10.70 -3.96 23.62
N TYR A 60 -10.68 -5.30 23.50
CA TYR A 60 -11.34 -6.02 22.39
C TYR A 60 -12.86 -5.83 22.33
N SER A 61 -13.54 -5.51 23.43
CA SER A 61 -14.97 -5.16 23.38
C SER A 61 -15.25 -3.86 22.60
N HIS A 62 -14.19 -3.09 22.31
CA HIS A 62 -14.26 -1.78 21.65
C HIS A 62 -13.54 -1.73 20.30
N ILE A 63 -13.16 -2.86 19.70
CA ILE A 63 -12.44 -2.92 18.41
C ILE A 63 -13.09 -2.10 17.29
N ASN A 64 -14.42 -2.01 17.28
CA ASN A 64 -15.18 -1.30 16.25
C ASN A 64 -15.14 0.23 16.41
N GLN A 65 -14.57 0.74 17.50
CA GLN A 65 -14.40 2.17 17.77
C GLN A 65 -12.96 2.63 17.59
N ILE A 66 -12.01 1.69 17.53
CA ILE A 66 -10.59 1.99 17.54
C ILE A 66 -10.14 2.37 16.13
N LYS A 67 -9.62 3.60 16.02
CA LYS A 67 -9.11 4.22 14.80
C LYS A 67 -7.59 4.32 14.77
N ILE A 68 -7.01 4.60 15.95
CA ILE A 68 -5.57 4.74 16.15
C ILE A 68 -5.19 3.91 17.37
N ILE A 69 -4.06 3.22 17.30
CA ILE A 69 -3.41 2.61 18.47
C ILE A 69 -2.11 3.34 18.73
N THR A 70 -1.96 3.95 19.90
CA THR A 70 -0.74 4.66 20.30
C THR A 70 -0.08 3.92 21.46
N VAL A 71 1.06 3.30 21.19
CA VAL A 71 1.91 2.71 22.22
C VAL A 71 2.83 3.82 22.76
N GLN A 72 2.81 4.05 24.07
CA GLN A 72 3.60 5.12 24.68
C GLN A 72 5.00 4.68 25.09
N GLU A 73 5.89 5.67 25.20
CA GLU A 73 7.22 5.50 25.79
C GLU A 73 7.15 4.78 27.14
N GLY A 74 8.11 3.89 27.37
CA GLY A 74 8.17 3.01 28.55
C GLY A 74 7.77 1.56 28.25
N ILE A 75 6.92 1.34 27.24
CA ILE A 75 6.65 0.00 26.72
C ILE A 75 7.92 -0.54 26.05
N THR A 76 8.32 -1.75 26.44
CA THR A 76 9.56 -2.40 26.01
C THR A 76 9.35 -3.49 24.98
N GLY A 77 8.12 -3.99 24.79
CA GLY A 77 7.85 -5.00 23.79
C GLY A 77 6.38 -5.11 23.41
N ILE A 78 6.13 -5.69 22.24
CA ILE A 78 4.79 -5.98 21.72
C ILE A 78 4.77 -7.46 21.35
N SER A 79 3.93 -8.25 22.01
CA SER A 79 3.82 -9.68 21.73
C SER A 79 3.20 -9.92 20.36
N GLY A 80 3.48 -11.09 19.78
CA GLY A 80 2.81 -11.51 18.56
C GLY A 80 1.28 -11.53 18.75
N TYR A 81 0.56 -11.11 17.72
CA TYR A 81 -0.90 -10.97 17.76
C TYR A 81 -1.45 -9.97 18.81
N ALA A 82 -0.65 -9.00 19.28
CA ALA A 82 -1.12 -8.03 20.29
C ALA A 82 -2.34 -7.20 19.84
N PHE A 83 -2.39 -6.78 18.57
CA PHE A 83 -3.50 -6.01 18.00
C PHE A 83 -4.28 -6.80 16.94
N ASN A 84 -4.09 -8.13 16.93
CA ASN A 84 -4.79 -9.05 16.03
C ASN A 84 -5.95 -9.71 16.78
N THR A 85 -6.86 -10.36 16.04
CA THR A 85 -7.99 -11.12 16.58
C THR A 85 -8.34 -12.28 15.64
N TYR A 86 -9.29 -13.13 16.06
CA TYR A 86 -9.85 -14.20 15.23
C TYR A 86 -11.05 -13.77 14.37
N ASP A 87 -11.60 -12.57 14.57
CA ASP A 87 -12.80 -12.10 13.84
C ASP A 87 -12.46 -11.57 12.45
N GLU A 88 -13.30 -11.91 11.48
CA GLU A 88 -13.16 -11.50 10.08
C GLU A 88 -13.41 -10.01 9.85
N ASP A 89 -14.23 -9.37 10.71
CA ASP A 89 -14.59 -7.95 10.62
C ASP A 89 -13.88 -7.08 11.67
N CYS A 90 -12.65 -7.45 12.03
CA CYS A 90 -11.96 -6.76 13.11
C CYS A 90 -11.32 -5.43 12.72
N TYR A 91 -11.46 -4.45 13.61
CA TYR A 91 -10.88 -3.12 13.48
C TYR A 91 -11.24 -2.44 12.15
N PRO A 92 -12.56 -2.33 11.82
CA PRO A 92 -13.00 -1.75 10.56
C PRO A 92 -12.56 -0.28 10.40
N LEU A 93 -12.36 0.42 11.52
CA LEU A 93 -11.98 1.83 11.54
C LEU A 93 -10.48 2.08 11.74
N LEU A 94 -9.69 1.06 12.09
CA LEU A 94 -8.27 1.24 12.40
C LEU A 94 -7.50 1.60 11.14
N TYR A 95 -6.77 2.71 11.17
CA TYR A 95 -5.95 3.15 10.05
C TYR A 95 -4.50 3.45 10.45
N LYS A 96 -4.18 3.52 11.75
CA LYS A 96 -2.83 3.85 12.20
C LYS A 96 -2.44 3.20 13.52
N ILE A 97 -1.19 2.77 13.60
CA ILE A 97 -0.53 2.33 14.84
C ILE A 97 0.77 3.13 15.02
N LYS A 98 0.96 3.70 16.20
CA LYS A 98 2.17 4.43 16.57
C LYS A 98 2.97 3.61 17.60
N ILE A 99 4.23 3.35 17.28
CA ILE A 99 5.14 2.54 18.08
C ILE A 99 6.36 3.40 18.48
N PRO A 100 6.65 3.53 19.79
CA PRO A 100 7.67 4.43 20.30
C PRO A 100 9.05 3.80 20.21
N ASN A 101 10.09 4.62 20.39
CA ASN A 101 11.47 4.15 20.28
C ASN A 101 11.90 3.38 21.54
N SER A 102 11.10 3.33 22.62
CA SER A 102 11.36 2.45 23.76
C SER A 102 11.16 0.96 23.48
N VAL A 103 10.41 0.59 22.43
CA VAL A 103 10.12 -0.82 22.10
C VAL A 103 11.37 -1.55 21.63
N LYS A 104 11.69 -2.67 22.27
CA LYS A 104 12.90 -3.48 22.05
C LYS A 104 12.61 -4.84 21.41
N SER A 105 11.35 -5.25 21.35
CA SER A 105 10.92 -6.48 20.70
C SER A 105 9.50 -6.35 20.14
N ILE A 106 9.29 -6.90 18.95
CA ILE A 106 7.99 -6.99 18.30
C ILE A 106 7.83 -8.43 17.83
N GLY A 107 6.72 -9.07 18.19
CA GLY A 107 6.39 -10.41 17.73
C GLY A 107 5.70 -10.42 16.36
N SER A 108 5.59 -11.59 15.76
CA SER A 108 4.87 -11.79 14.49
C SER A 108 3.37 -11.47 14.56
N TYR A 109 2.80 -11.09 13.42
CA TYR A 109 1.35 -10.90 13.23
C TYR A 109 0.70 -9.94 14.23
N ILE A 110 1.39 -8.86 14.64
CA ILE A 110 0.81 -7.89 15.60
C ILE A 110 -0.51 -7.30 15.09
N VAL A 111 -0.68 -7.21 13.77
CA VAL A 111 -1.91 -6.81 13.09
C VAL A 111 -2.34 -7.90 12.12
N ARG A 112 -3.60 -7.88 11.74
CA ARG A 112 -4.16 -8.84 10.80
C ARG A 112 -3.80 -8.46 9.36
N GLU A 113 -3.52 -9.48 8.56
CA GLU A 113 -3.45 -9.39 7.11
C GLU A 113 -4.86 -9.31 6.53
N GLU A 114 -5.11 -8.29 5.69
CA GLU A 114 -6.33 -8.22 4.89
C GLU A 114 -6.05 -8.68 3.46
N GLY A 115 -7.02 -9.39 2.89
CA GLY A 115 -6.93 -9.92 1.53
C GLY A 115 -6.92 -8.81 0.48
N TYR A 116 -6.01 -8.93 -0.49
CA TYR A 116 -5.90 -8.03 -1.63
C TYR A 116 -6.93 -8.38 -2.72
N TYR A 117 -7.92 -7.50 -2.93
CA TYR A 117 -8.87 -7.60 -4.05
C TYR A 117 -8.95 -6.27 -4.81
N PRO A 118 -8.24 -6.11 -5.94
CA PRO A 118 -8.14 -4.84 -6.64
C PRO A 118 -9.49 -4.30 -7.11
N ILE A 119 -10.46 -5.18 -7.38
CA ILE A 119 -11.84 -4.77 -7.69
C ILE A 119 -12.46 -3.89 -6.61
N ARG A 120 -12.13 -4.07 -5.32
CA ARG A 120 -12.74 -3.36 -4.19
C ARG A 120 -11.94 -2.15 -3.75
N GLY A 121 -10.85 -1.83 -4.44
CA GLY A 121 -9.83 -0.91 -3.96
C GLY A 121 -9.28 -1.32 -2.59
N ILE A 122 -8.28 -0.59 -2.12
CA ILE A 122 -7.55 -0.92 -0.89
C ILE A 122 -7.28 0.36 -0.13
N LYS A 123 -7.93 0.49 1.01
CA LYS A 123 -7.59 1.48 2.02
C LYS A 123 -6.38 0.98 2.78
N MET A 124 -5.26 1.67 2.61
CA MET A 124 -4.02 1.40 3.31
C MET A 124 -4.11 1.90 4.74
N LYS A 125 -3.43 1.19 5.64
CA LYS A 125 -3.25 1.48 7.04
C LYS A 125 -1.75 1.71 7.28
N ALA A 126 -1.39 2.37 8.37
CA ALA A 126 0.00 2.74 8.65
C ALA A 126 0.49 2.18 9.99
N VAL A 127 1.71 1.66 10.00
CA VAL A 127 2.47 1.42 11.22
C VAL A 127 3.63 2.40 11.24
N CYS A 128 3.61 3.33 12.19
CA CYS A 128 4.61 4.37 12.36
C CYS A 128 5.51 3.99 13.53
N PHE A 129 6.72 3.55 13.23
CA PHE A 129 7.75 3.28 14.23
C PHE A 129 8.67 4.48 14.40
N ALA A 130 8.83 4.96 15.63
CA ALA A 130 9.69 6.10 15.92
C ALA A 130 11.19 5.79 15.72
N GLY A 131 11.58 4.51 15.72
CA GLY A 131 12.95 4.07 15.44
C GLY A 131 13.24 3.90 13.94
N SER A 132 14.48 3.56 13.62
CA SER A 132 14.91 3.33 12.23
C SER A 132 14.42 1.99 11.67
N GLU A 133 14.40 1.89 10.34
CA GLU A 133 14.14 0.63 9.62
C GLU A 133 15.11 -0.48 10.02
N GLU A 134 16.41 -0.16 10.17
CA GLU A 134 17.41 -1.13 10.65
C GLU A 134 17.05 -1.71 12.02
N ARG A 135 16.53 -0.85 12.91
CA ARG A 135 16.08 -1.29 14.23
C ARG A 135 14.81 -2.13 14.14
N TRP A 136 13.85 -1.74 13.31
CA TRP A 136 12.66 -2.53 13.05
C TRP A 136 13.01 -3.95 12.58
N ASN A 137 13.85 -4.02 11.54
CA ASN A 137 14.30 -5.28 10.95
C ASN A 137 15.07 -6.16 11.94
N SER A 138 15.74 -5.56 12.93
CA SER A 138 16.45 -6.31 13.97
C SER A 138 15.54 -7.09 14.93
N PHE A 139 14.22 -6.82 14.93
CA PHE A 139 13.27 -7.56 15.76
C PHE A 139 12.90 -8.92 15.16
N PHE A 140 13.16 -9.14 13.88
CA PHE A 140 12.64 -10.27 13.12
C PHE A 140 13.76 -11.14 12.53
N GLU A 141 13.42 -12.39 12.23
CA GLU A 141 14.35 -13.28 11.57
C GLU A 141 14.55 -12.91 10.10
N VAL A 142 15.78 -13.06 9.62
CA VAL A 142 16.13 -12.89 8.21
C VAL A 142 16.25 -14.26 7.57
N SER A 143 15.41 -14.54 6.57
CA SER A 143 15.48 -15.77 5.78
C SER A 143 15.70 -15.41 4.31
N ASN A 144 16.77 -15.96 3.71
CA ASN A 144 17.21 -15.65 2.35
C ASN A 144 17.39 -14.14 2.07
N GLY A 145 17.81 -13.36 3.08
CA GLY A 145 17.98 -11.91 2.96
C GLY A 145 16.68 -11.11 3.01
N VAL A 146 15.54 -11.75 3.27
CA VAL A 146 14.23 -11.11 3.45
C VAL A 146 13.87 -11.12 4.93
N VAL A 147 13.43 -9.97 5.43
CA VAL A 147 12.88 -9.80 6.78
C VAL A 147 11.40 -10.18 6.75
N TYR A 148 10.97 -11.03 7.67
CA TYR A 148 9.56 -11.42 7.81
C TYR A 148 9.00 -10.77 9.08
N ASP A 149 8.43 -9.57 8.93
CA ASP A 149 7.79 -8.83 10.02
C ASP A 149 6.28 -9.06 10.12
N ASP A 150 5.74 -9.84 9.17
CA ASP A 150 4.31 -10.15 9.06
C ASP A 150 3.41 -8.92 8.88
N ILE A 151 3.97 -7.82 8.34
CA ILE A 151 3.24 -6.61 7.94
C ILE A 151 3.10 -6.58 6.41
N TYR A 152 1.95 -7.05 5.92
CA TYR A 152 1.72 -7.22 4.47
C TYR A 152 0.43 -6.54 3.95
N ASN A 153 0.35 -6.45 2.62
CA ASN A 153 -0.79 -6.05 1.77
C ASN A 153 -1.36 -4.64 1.99
N CYS A 154 -2.06 -4.44 3.11
CA CYS A 154 -2.85 -3.25 3.44
C CYS A 154 -2.17 -2.35 4.47
N TRP A 155 -0.95 -2.68 4.90
CA TRP A 155 -0.18 -1.89 5.85
C TRP A 155 1.07 -1.31 5.19
N GLU A 156 1.36 -0.05 5.47
CA GLU A 156 2.62 0.62 5.13
C GLU A 156 3.40 0.94 6.39
N LEU A 157 4.72 0.78 6.30
CA LEU A 157 5.64 1.04 7.39
C LEU A 157 6.31 2.39 7.22
N TYR A 158 6.35 3.14 8.32
CA TYR A 158 7.00 4.45 8.42
C TYR A 158 7.99 4.42 9.56
N PHE A 159 9.16 5.04 9.36
CA PHE A 159 10.28 4.99 10.30
C PHE A 159 10.72 6.39 10.70
N ASN A 160 11.54 6.47 11.75
CA ASN A 160 12.13 7.73 12.24
C ASN A 160 11.08 8.80 12.59
N GLY A 161 9.88 8.38 12.99
CA GLY A 161 8.77 9.29 13.32
C GLY A 161 8.11 9.94 12.11
N GLU A 162 8.35 9.42 10.90
CA GLU A 162 7.57 9.81 9.73
C GLU A 162 6.09 9.45 9.91
N GLU A 163 5.23 10.31 9.39
CA GLU A 163 3.79 10.11 9.36
C GLU A 163 3.33 10.00 7.90
N PRO A 164 2.39 9.10 7.60
CA PRO A 164 1.84 8.94 6.26
C PRO A 164 1.14 10.21 5.80
N LYS A 165 1.27 10.52 4.51
CA LYS A 165 0.49 11.58 3.86
C LYS A 165 -0.64 10.95 3.06
N PRO A 166 -1.80 11.62 2.92
CA PRO A 166 -2.85 11.14 2.05
C PRO A 166 -2.36 10.97 0.61
N TYR A 167 -2.73 9.87 -0.03
CA TYR A 167 -2.41 9.62 -1.44
C TYR A 167 -3.41 8.64 -2.07
N CYS A 168 -3.46 8.60 -3.39
CA CYS A 168 -4.13 7.57 -4.17
C CYS A 168 -3.24 7.05 -5.32
N LYS A 169 -3.40 5.78 -5.67
CA LYS A 169 -2.73 5.10 -6.76
C LYS A 169 -3.74 4.25 -7.51
N ILE A 170 -3.55 4.14 -8.82
CA ILE A 170 -4.31 3.20 -9.64
C ILE A 170 -3.54 1.88 -9.61
N GLU A 171 -4.25 0.80 -9.28
CA GLU A 171 -3.76 -0.56 -9.40
C GLU A 171 -4.57 -1.31 -10.43
N TYR A 172 -3.95 -2.31 -11.06
CA TYR A 172 -4.63 -3.12 -12.06
C TYR A 172 -4.35 -4.59 -11.85
N TYR A 173 -5.30 -5.39 -12.32
CA TYR A 173 -5.16 -6.84 -12.41
C TYR A 173 -5.40 -7.31 -13.83
N ALA A 174 -4.50 -8.17 -14.30
CA ALA A 174 -4.63 -8.80 -15.60
C ALA A 174 -5.62 -9.98 -15.49
N VAL A 175 -6.82 -9.80 -16.05
CA VAL A 175 -7.77 -10.91 -16.21
C VAL A 175 -7.51 -11.55 -17.56
N ARG A 176 -7.68 -12.88 -17.67
CA ARG A 176 -7.69 -13.56 -18.97
C ARG A 176 -9.13 -13.88 -19.31
N TYR A 177 -9.63 -13.29 -20.40
CA TYR A 177 -10.93 -13.65 -20.95
C TYR A 177 -10.72 -14.66 -22.06
N SER A 178 -11.43 -15.80 -21.97
CA SER A 178 -11.47 -16.80 -23.05
C SER A 178 -12.89 -16.86 -23.62
N GLU A 179 -13.07 -16.31 -24.81
CA GLU A 179 -14.26 -16.55 -25.64
C GLU A 179 -13.85 -17.36 -26.88
N GLY A 180 -14.21 -18.64 -26.90
CA GLY A 180 -13.83 -19.56 -27.99
C GLY A 180 -12.32 -19.83 -28.04
N SER A 181 -11.70 -19.74 -29.21
CA SER A 181 -10.25 -19.99 -29.43
C SER A 181 -9.37 -18.75 -29.25
N ASN A 182 -9.94 -17.59 -28.90
CA ASN A 182 -9.20 -16.35 -28.70
C ASN A 182 -8.98 -16.10 -27.20
N ILE A 183 -7.75 -15.76 -26.83
CA ILE A 183 -7.41 -15.31 -25.47
C ILE A 183 -7.16 -13.80 -25.55
N GLU A 184 -7.95 -13.02 -24.81
CA GLU A 184 -7.70 -11.58 -24.65
C GLU A 184 -6.99 -11.35 -23.30
N THR A 185 -5.83 -10.68 -23.34
CA THR A 185 -4.98 -10.40 -22.18
C THR A 185 -4.74 -8.91 -22.02
N GLY A 186 -4.96 -8.35 -20.83
CA GLY A 186 -4.82 -6.93 -20.55
C GLY A 186 -5.25 -6.57 -19.13
N PRO A 187 -4.96 -5.35 -18.65
CA PRO A 187 -5.53 -4.84 -17.42
C PRO A 187 -7.02 -4.57 -17.65
N PHE A 188 -7.87 -5.33 -16.99
CA PHE A 188 -9.33 -5.24 -17.19
C PHE A 188 -10.09 -4.93 -15.90
N ILE A 189 -9.37 -4.92 -14.78
CA ILE A 189 -9.85 -4.46 -13.50
C ILE A 189 -8.86 -3.39 -13.06
N VAL A 190 -9.38 -2.20 -12.77
CA VAL A 190 -8.63 -1.13 -12.12
C VAL A 190 -9.22 -0.86 -10.74
N GLY A 191 -8.36 -0.68 -9.75
CA GLY A 191 -8.71 -0.41 -8.36
C GLY A 191 -7.95 0.80 -7.84
N ALA A 192 -8.51 1.46 -6.82
CA ALA A 192 -7.82 2.51 -6.08
C ALA A 192 -7.09 1.90 -4.88
N ARG A 193 -5.77 2.01 -4.81
CA ARG A 193 -5.02 1.88 -3.55
C ARG A 193 -4.83 3.28 -2.99
N TYR A 194 -5.19 3.52 -1.73
CA TYR A 194 -5.11 4.86 -1.17
C TYR A 194 -4.85 4.86 0.34
N TYR A 195 -4.27 5.93 0.85
CA TYR A 195 -4.20 6.22 2.28
C TYR A 195 -4.94 7.53 2.55
N ALA A 196 -5.78 7.55 3.58
CA ALA A 196 -6.53 8.72 4.02
C ALA A 196 -6.65 8.70 5.56
N GLU A 197 -5.97 9.63 6.22
CA GLU A 197 -5.84 9.64 7.69
C GLU A 197 -7.14 10.01 8.38
N GLY A 198 -7.94 9.03 8.79
CA GLY A 198 -9.22 9.26 9.48
C GLY A 198 -10.26 10.04 8.66
N MET A 199 -10.01 10.24 7.37
CA MET A 199 -10.90 10.93 6.45
C MET A 199 -11.80 9.93 5.73
N ASP A 200 -13.05 10.31 5.57
CA ASP A 200 -13.91 9.74 4.54
C ASP A 200 -13.55 10.41 3.21
N VAL A 201 -13.39 9.59 2.16
CA VAL A 201 -12.94 10.06 0.85
C VAL A 201 -13.84 9.49 -0.24
N SER A 202 -13.97 10.22 -1.34
CA SER A 202 -14.62 9.71 -2.55
C SER A 202 -13.67 9.75 -3.74
N PHE A 203 -14.06 9.07 -4.82
CA PHE A 203 -13.22 8.95 -6.02
C PHE A 203 -13.95 9.45 -7.26
N GLU A 204 -13.32 10.37 -7.99
CA GLU A 204 -13.71 10.73 -9.35
C GLU A 204 -12.86 9.95 -10.34
N TRP A 205 -13.50 9.02 -11.05
CA TRP A 205 -12.87 8.24 -12.10
C TRP A 205 -13.13 8.85 -13.48
N ASN A 206 -12.09 8.94 -14.29
CA ASN A 206 -12.20 9.31 -15.69
C ASN A 206 -11.44 8.31 -16.56
N VAL A 207 -12.17 7.66 -17.45
CA VAL A 207 -11.67 6.64 -18.38
C VAL A 207 -11.86 7.15 -19.80
N THR A 208 -10.78 7.23 -20.56
CA THR A 208 -10.81 7.68 -21.96
C THR A 208 -10.07 6.68 -22.87
N GLY A 209 -10.42 6.65 -24.15
CA GLY A 209 -9.84 5.73 -25.14
C GLY A 209 -10.88 4.80 -25.74
N THR A 210 -10.43 3.63 -26.23
CA THR A 210 -11.28 2.65 -26.94
C THR A 210 -11.88 1.58 -26.02
N THR A 211 -12.12 1.90 -24.76
CA THR A 211 -12.67 0.97 -23.74
C THR A 211 -13.95 1.54 -23.13
N GLU A 212 -14.79 0.66 -22.60
CA GLU A 212 -16.07 0.97 -21.95
C GLU A 212 -16.03 0.48 -20.51
N ILE A 213 -16.66 1.18 -19.57
CA ILE A 213 -16.83 0.69 -18.19
C ILE A 213 -17.94 -0.36 -18.22
N LEU A 214 -17.64 -1.59 -17.78
CA LEU A 214 -18.59 -2.70 -17.68
C LEU A 214 -19.28 -2.71 -16.33
N GLN A 215 -18.53 -2.51 -15.25
CA GLN A 215 -19.03 -2.57 -13.89
C GLN A 215 -18.28 -1.59 -12.99
N GLU A 216 -19.04 -0.94 -12.10
CA GLU A 216 -18.49 -0.22 -10.96
C GLU A 216 -18.52 -1.12 -9.74
N ASN A 217 -17.38 -1.25 -9.07
CA ASN A 217 -17.26 -1.96 -7.82
C ASN A 217 -17.25 -0.97 -6.68
N LYS A 218 -18.04 -1.28 -5.65
CA LYS A 218 -18.25 -0.41 -4.50
C LYS A 218 -17.77 -1.07 -3.22
N ASP A 219 -17.25 -0.27 -2.31
CA ASP A 219 -17.01 -0.71 -0.93
C ASP A 219 -18.33 -0.82 -0.13
N GLU A 220 -18.21 -1.19 1.14
CA GLU A 220 -19.35 -1.32 2.07
C GLU A 220 -20.14 -0.02 2.27
N ASN A 221 -19.52 1.13 2.01
CA ASN A 221 -20.14 2.46 2.11
C ASN A 221 -20.70 2.95 0.77
N GLY A 222 -20.62 2.13 -0.29
CA GLY A 222 -21.13 2.46 -1.62
C GLY A 222 -20.17 3.32 -2.47
N ILE A 223 -18.94 3.52 -2.02
CA ILE A 223 -17.91 4.33 -2.70
C ILE A 223 -17.34 3.51 -3.84
N ILE A 224 -17.25 4.10 -5.04
CA ILE A 224 -16.70 3.41 -6.22
C ILE A 224 -15.17 3.35 -6.09
N THR A 225 -14.66 2.20 -5.71
CA THR A 225 -13.24 1.96 -5.43
C THR A 225 -12.54 1.17 -6.53
N GLY A 226 -13.29 0.66 -7.51
CA GLY A 226 -12.73 0.00 -8.68
C GLY A 226 -13.70 -0.06 -9.85
N LEU A 227 -13.14 -0.25 -11.04
CA LEU A 227 -13.87 -0.36 -12.30
C LEU A 227 -13.46 -1.64 -13.02
N GLU A 228 -14.43 -2.35 -13.56
CA GLU A 228 -14.21 -3.36 -14.58
C GLU A 228 -14.34 -2.70 -15.96
N LEU A 229 -13.29 -2.84 -16.77
CA LEU A 229 -13.20 -2.22 -18.08
C LEU A 229 -13.29 -3.29 -19.17
N LYS A 230 -14.05 -2.97 -20.22
CA LYS A 230 -14.20 -3.84 -21.38
C LYS A 230 -12.85 -4.01 -22.07
N PRO A 231 -12.46 -5.26 -22.39
CA PRO A 231 -11.28 -5.50 -23.18
C PRO A 231 -11.30 -4.71 -24.49
N PHE A 232 -10.19 -4.01 -24.79
CA PHE A 232 -10.05 -3.25 -26.03
C PHE A 232 -8.99 -3.88 -26.93
N LYS A 233 -9.39 -4.13 -28.19
CA LYS A 233 -8.59 -4.90 -29.16
C LYS A 233 -7.36 -4.16 -29.70
N ARG A 234 -7.35 -2.81 -29.65
CA ARG A 234 -6.26 -1.96 -30.16
C ARG A 234 -6.44 -0.52 -29.70
N GLY A 235 -5.45 0.06 -29.01
CA GLY A 235 -5.49 1.48 -28.64
C GLY A 235 -4.74 1.79 -27.36
N ASN A 236 -4.81 3.05 -26.95
CA ASN A 236 -4.43 3.47 -25.60
C ASN A 236 -5.70 3.71 -24.79
N ALA A 237 -5.77 3.18 -23.58
CA ALA A 237 -6.74 3.61 -22.58
C ALA A 237 -6.01 4.49 -21.56
N TYR A 238 -6.64 5.58 -21.14
CA TYR A 238 -6.14 6.42 -20.07
C TYR A 238 -7.15 6.38 -18.94
N VAL A 239 -6.67 6.06 -17.74
CA VAL A 239 -7.47 6.11 -16.52
C VAL A 239 -6.85 7.17 -15.63
N SER A 240 -7.67 8.09 -15.16
CA SER A 240 -7.30 9.04 -14.12
C SER A 240 -8.26 8.90 -12.95
N LEU A 241 -7.71 9.00 -11.75
CA LEU A 241 -8.37 8.91 -10.47
C LEU A 241 -8.07 10.19 -9.70
N LYS A 242 -9.09 10.83 -9.14
CA LYS A 242 -8.93 11.86 -8.11
C LYS A 242 -9.54 11.37 -6.82
N MET A 243 -8.80 11.50 -5.73
CA MET A 243 -9.29 11.30 -4.38
C MET A 243 -9.78 12.65 -3.83
N LEU A 244 -11.01 12.68 -3.33
CA LEU A 244 -11.71 13.88 -2.91
C LEU A 244 -12.06 13.80 -1.41
N ASP A 245 -12.02 14.93 -0.71
CA ASP A 245 -12.56 15.05 0.65
C ASP A 245 -14.09 15.17 0.64
N ASN A 246 -14.68 15.29 1.83
CA ASN A 246 -16.13 15.45 2.02
C ASN A 246 -16.71 16.75 1.41
N ASP A 247 -15.88 17.76 1.18
CA ASP A 247 -16.27 19.03 0.56
C ASP A 247 -16.09 19.01 -0.97
N GLY A 248 -15.56 17.91 -1.51
CA GLY A 248 -15.27 17.74 -2.95
C GLY A 248 -13.96 18.37 -3.40
N ASN A 249 -13.05 18.73 -2.49
CA ASN A 249 -11.71 19.20 -2.85
C ASN A 249 -10.81 18.02 -3.18
N VAL A 250 -9.93 18.20 -4.16
CA VAL A 250 -8.94 17.19 -4.56
C VAL A 250 -7.86 17.08 -3.48
N ILE A 251 -7.78 15.90 -2.85
CA ILE A 251 -6.72 15.53 -1.92
C ILE A 251 -5.48 15.07 -2.68
N ASP A 252 -5.68 14.14 -3.64
CA ASP A 252 -4.61 13.61 -4.48
C ASP A 252 -5.18 13.10 -5.82
N SER A 253 -4.30 12.87 -6.79
CA SER A 253 -4.70 12.32 -8.08
C SER A 253 -3.63 11.41 -8.70
N ALA A 254 -4.08 10.37 -9.39
CA ALA A 254 -3.24 9.47 -10.15
C ALA A 254 -3.74 9.37 -11.59
N SER A 255 -2.83 9.15 -12.54
CA SER A 255 -3.20 8.88 -13.94
C SER A 255 -2.25 7.87 -14.56
N GLU A 256 -2.80 6.91 -15.30
CA GLU A 256 -2.02 5.88 -15.96
C GLU A 256 -2.49 5.66 -17.40
N LYS A 257 -1.53 5.38 -18.28
CA LYS A 257 -1.76 5.08 -19.69
C LYS A 257 -1.52 3.61 -19.95
N TYR A 258 -2.53 2.92 -20.45
CA TYR A 258 -2.46 1.51 -20.81
C TYR A 258 -2.37 1.33 -22.31
N THR A 259 -1.53 0.39 -22.74
CA THR A 259 -1.40 -0.02 -24.14
C THR A 259 -1.57 -1.54 -24.21
N THR A 260 -2.56 -2.03 -24.97
CA THR A 260 -2.68 -3.45 -25.26
C THR A 260 -1.94 -3.78 -26.55
N TRP A 261 -1.15 -4.87 -26.52
CA TRP A 261 -0.47 -5.41 -27.70
C TRP A 261 -1.17 -6.69 -28.11
N ARG A 262 -1.64 -6.78 -29.36
CA ARG A 262 -2.16 -8.02 -29.92
C ARG A 262 -1.00 -8.80 -30.56
N ILE A 263 -0.75 -10.02 -30.13
CA ILE A 263 -0.12 -11.05 -30.99
C ILE A 263 -1.28 -11.75 -31.69
N ALA A 264 -1.49 -11.48 -32.98
CA ALA A 264 -2.50 -12.20 -33.74
C ALA A 264 -2.08 -13.67 -33.89
N ALA A 265 -3.00 -14.62 -33.75
CA ALA A 265 -2.75 -16.00 -34.14
C ALA A 265 -2.46 -16.04 -35.66
N GLY A 266 -1.18 -16.13 -36.02
CA GLY A 266 -0.71 -16.15 -37.41
C GLY A 266 0.36 -15.10 -37.75
N ASP A 267 0.58 -14.09 -36.92
CA ASP A 267 1.75 -13.22 -37.10
C ASP A 267 2.97 -13.97 -36.53
N ASP A 268 3.85 -14.46 -37.40
CA ASP A 268 5.07 -15.10 -36.94
C ASP A 268 5.83 -14.10 -36.04
N LEU A 269 6.35 -14.58 -34.91
CA LEU A 269 7.08 -13.76 -33.94
C LEU A 269 8.17 -12.92 -34.62
N LYS A 270 8.74 -13.41 -35.72
CA LYS A 270 9.75 -12.70 -36.52
C LYS A 270 9.21 -11.41 -37.16
N THR A 271 7.98 -11.38 -37.63
CA THR A 271 7.38 -10.21 -38.29
C THR A 271 7.13 -9.08 -37.30
N VAL A 272 6.66 -9.43 -36.09
CA VAL A 272 6.46 -8.46 -35.00
C VAL A 272 7.79 -7.91 -34.51
N PHE A 273 8.77 -8.78 -34.28
CA PHE A 273 10.10 -8.35 -33.87
C PHE A 273 10.83 -7.56 -34.96
N SER A 274 10.60 -7.86 -36.24
CA SER A 274 11.15 -7.08 -37.36
C SER A 274 10.58 -5.65 -37.40
N LYS A 275 9.30 -5.47 -37.09
CA LYS A 275 8.69 -4.13 -36.98
C LYS A 275 9.23 -3.34 -35.79
N ILE A 276 9.39 -3.98 -34.62
CA ILE A 276 10.00 -3.37 -33.43
C ILE A 276 11.46 -3.00 -33.72
N LYS A 277 12.21 -3.89 -34.36
CA LYS A 277 13.59 -3.65 -34.83
C LYS A 277 13.65 -2.43 -35.75
N ALA A 278 12.74 -2.31 -36.71
CA ALA A 278 12.69 -1.17 -37.63
C ALA A 278 12.39 0.16 -36.92
N GLN A 279 11.49 0.16 -35.93
CA GLN A 279 11.16 1.35 -35.14
C GLN A 279 12.34 1.82 -34.26
N ILE A 280 13.03 0.87 -33.61
CA ILE A 280 14.23 1.17 -32.81
C ILE A 280 15.36 1.70 -33.71
N ILE A 281 15.60 1.08 -34.88
CA ILE A 281 16.60 1.55 -35.85
C ILE A 281 16.27 2.96 -36.36
N ALA A 282 15.00 3.25 -36.65
CA ALA A 282 14.57 4.57 -37.10
C ALA A 282 14.80 5.65 -36.03
N LEU A 283 14.50 5.36 -34.76
CA LEU A 283 14.78 6.26 -33.62
C LEU A 283 16.27 6.49 -33.42
N CYS A 284 17.10 5.44 -33.53
CA CYS A 284 18.57 5.57 -33.47
C CYS A 284 19.14 6.37 -34.65
N ASN A 285 18.58 6.24 -35.86
CA ASN A 285 19.05 7.00 -37.02
C ASN A 285 18.62 8.48 -36.97
N LEU A 286 17.45 8.79 -36.39
CA LEU A 286 17.01 10.17 -36.18
C LEU A 286 17.90 10.91 -35.19
N SER A 287 18.30 10.25 -34.10
CA SER A 287 19.22 10.82 -33.11
C SER A 287 20.62 11.01 -33.68
N ILE A 288 21.09 10.15 -34.58
CA ILE A 288 22.34 10.33 -35.34
C ILE A 288 22.26 11.56 -36.25
N LEU A 289 21.17 11.75 -37.00
CA LEU A 289 21.04 12.89 -37.91
C LEU A 289 21.07 14.23 -37.15
N GLY A 290 20.42 14.30 -35.99
CA GLY A 290 20.44 15.48 -35.11
C GLY A 290 21.82 15.76 -34.47
N PHE A 291 22.62 14.71 -34.21
CA PHE A 291 23.92 14.83 -33.56
C PHE A 291 25.09 15.07 -34.54
N VAL A 292 25.01 14.57 -35.77
CA VAL A 292 26.04 14.76 -36.82
C VAL A 292 26.16 16.22 -37.27
N PHE A 293 25.09 17.00 -37.16
CA PHE A 293 25.14 18.47 -37.35
C PHE A 293 25.69 19.23 -36.12
N GLY A 294 25.97 18.53 -35.01
CA GLY A 294 26.18 19.15 -33.70
C GLY A 294 27.59 19.13 -33.11
N THR A 295 28.49 18.19 -33.43
CA THR A 295 29.93 18.24 -33.03
C THR A 295 30.70 16.99 -33.48
N ILE A 296 31.93 17.17 -33.97
CA ILE A 296 32.86 16.09 -34.36
C ILE A 296 33.94 15.96 -33.27
N ALA A 297 33.79 15.00 -32.35
CA ALA A 297 34.86 14.40 -31.53
C ALA A 297 34.35 13.29 -30.59
N THR A 298 33.11 13.39 -30.09
CA THR A 298 32.48 12.39 -29.18
C THR A 298 31.83 11.21 -29.93
N SER A 299 31.83 11.24 -31.26
CA SER A 299 31.06 10.36 -32.15
C SER A 299 31.55 8.90 -32.15
N LEU A 300 32.83 8.63 -31.87
CA LEU A 300 33.42 7.28 -31.92
C LEU A 300 32.94 6.38 -30.75
N GLY A 301 32.80 6.94 -29.55
CA GLY A 301 32.29 6.19 -28.38
C GLY A 301 30.80 5.86 -28.50
N ILE A 302 30.02 6.78 -29.09
CA ILE A 302 28.58 6.60 -29.32
C ILE A 302 28.33 5.54 -30.41
N LEU A 303 29.13 5.54 -31.49
CA LEU A 303 29.09 4.50 -32.52
C LEU A 303 29.36 3.10 -31.95
N TYR A 304 30.29 2.97 -31.00
CA TYR A 304 30.63 1.70 -30.35
C TYR A 304 29.50 1.16 -29.46
N VAL A 305 28.87 2.02 -28.66
CA VAL A 305 27.69 1.64 -27.84
C VAL A 305 26.53 1.21 -28.73
N ILE A 306 26.33 1.87 -29.87
CA ILE A 306 25.26 1.52 -30.82
C ILE A 306 25.53 0.20 -31.53
N GLU A 307 26.76 -0.07 -31.98
CA GLU A 307 27.11 -1.39 -32.54
C GLU A 307 26.94 -2.49 -31.50
N THR A 308 27.25 -2.22 -30.23
CA THR A 308 27.01 -3.17 -29.14
C THR A 308 25.51 -3.44 -28.96
N ILE A 309 24.67 -2.40 -28.94
CA ILE A 309 23.20 -2.53 -28.85
C ILE A 309 22.65 -3.29 -30.07
N LYS A 310 23.12 -3.00 -31.29
CA LYS A 310 22.73 -3.72 -32.51
C LYS A 310 23.10 -5.20 -32.44
N LEU A 311 24.28 -5.52 -31.92
CA LEU A 311 24.75 -6.90 -31.74
C LEU A 311 23.93 -7.64 -30.68
N THR A 312 23.62 -7.01 -29.54
CA THR A 312 22.76 -7.58 -28.49
C THR A 312 21.34 -7.82 -29.00
N ILE A 313 20.75 -6.86 -29.71
CA ILE A 313 19.44 -7.03 -30.35
C ILE A 313 19.49 -8.17 -31.38
N ASN A 314 20.53 -8.25 -32.22
CA ASN A 314 20.67 -9.36 -33.17
C ASN A 314 20.86 -10.73 -32.49
N SER A 315 21.46 -10.79 -31.30
CA SER A 315 21.61 -12.06 -30.56
C SER A 315 20.30 -12.59 -29.97
N TRP A 316 19.31 -11.73 -29.72
CA TRP A 316 17.97 -12.16 -29.29
C TRP A 316 17.19 -12.85 -30.43
N PHE A 317 17.70 -12.81 -31.67
CA PHE A 317 17.07 -13.35 -32.86
C PHE A 317 17.84 -14.49 -33.55
N LYS A 318 18.95 -14.97 -32.95
CA LYS A 318 19.62 -16.23 -33.32
C LYS A 318 19.08 -17.37 -32.46
#